data_AF-A0A2W4TFZ3-F1
#
_entry.id   AF-A0A2W4TFZ3-F1
#
_cell.length_a   1.000
_cell.length_b   1.000
_cell.length_c   1.000
_cell.angle_alpha   90.00
_cell.angle_beta   90.00
_cell.angle_gamma   90.00
#
_symmetry.space_group_name_H-M   'P 1'
#
loop_
_entity.id
_entity.type
_entity.pdbx_description
1 polymer ?
#
loop_
_entity_poly.entity_id
_entity_poly.type
_entity_poly.pdbx_seq_one_letter_code
_entity_poly.pdbx_strand_id
1 'polypeptide(L)'
;MRPFVYWSGVYNAGLSLLLLCPPLYRVLGLNICAPIWGWLIAGFLGFTSAVLILAARDLRRRASLVYWEALLRYVAALLLIPAGLFGDIGLIATPMGLGDLAIGLVYMFGLPKELGISHHALLCDRLE
;
A
#
# COMPACT_ATOMS: atom_id res chain seq x y z
N MET A 1 4.85 10.96 -11.57
CA MET A 1 4.31 10.05 -10.53
C MET A 1 2.79 10.05 -10.41
N ARG A 2 2.05 11.09 -10.80
CA ARG A 2 0.57 11.12 -10.61
C ARG A 2 -0.17 9.87 -11.13
N PRO A 3 0.07 9.38 -12.37
CA PRO A 3 -0.61 8.18 -12.86
C PRO A 3 -0.24 6.93 -12.05
N PHE A 4 1.03 6.82 -11.65
CA PHE A 4 1.52 5.72 -10.84
C PHE A 4 0.81 5.68 -9.48
N VAL A 5 0.73 6.82 -8.78
CA VAL A 5 0.01 6.98 -7.50
C VAL A 5 -1.49 6.68 -7.64
N TYR A 6 -2.09 7.05 -8.76
CA TYR A 6 -3.50 6.73 -9.02
C TYR A 6 -3.71 5.22 -9.17
N TRP A 7 -2.88 4.56 -9.99
CA TRP A 7 -3.02 3.13 -10.29
C TRP A 7 -2.70 2.23 -9.09
N SER A 8 -1.76 2.62 -8.22
CA SER A 8 -1.55 1.95 -6.93
C SER A 8 -2.74 2.13 -5.98
N GLY A 9 -3.45 3.26 -6.04
CA GLY A 9 -4.74 3.43 -5.35
C GLY A 9 -5.79 2.46 -5.87
N VAL A 10 -5.94 2.35 -7.19
CA VAL A 10 -6.84 1.37 -7.83
C VAL A 10 -6.46 -0.07 -7.46
N TYR A 11 -5.16 -0.38 -7.41
CA TYR A 11 -4.66 -1.68 -6.95
C TYR A 11 -5.09 -1.97 -5.50
N ASN A 12 -4.92 -1.02 -4.57
CA ASN A 12 -5.41 -1.17 -3.20
C ASN A 12 -6.94 -1.35 -3.15
N ALA A 13 -7.70 -0.68 -4.03
CA ALA A 13 -9.15 -0.88 -4.14
C ALA A 13 -9.50 -2.33 -4.53
N GLY A 14 -8.81 -2.88 -5.53
CA GLY A 14 -9.00 -4.26 -5.98
C GLY A 14 -8.70 -5.27 -4.88
N LEU A 15 -7.56 -5.09 -4.18
CA LEU A 15 -7.21 -5.93 -3.03
C LEU A 15 -8.22 -5.81 -1.88
N SER A 16 -8.71 -4.60 -1.61
CA SER A 16 -9.75 -4.36 -0.60
C SER A 16 -11.01 -5.18 -0.90
N LEU A 17 -11.53 -5.09 -2.13
CA LEU A 17 -12.71 -5.85 -2.56
C LEU A 17 -12.49 -7.37 -2.47
N LEU A 18 -11.32 -7.84 -2.87
CA LEU A 18 -10.94 -9.24 -2.78
C LEU A 18 -10.93 -9.76 -1.34
N LEU A 19 -10.42 -8.96 -0.40
CA LEU A 19 -10.32 -9.33 1.02
C LEU A 19 -11.66 -9.28 1.77
N LEU A 20 -12.68 -8.60 1.23
CA LEU A 20 -14.05 -8.64 1.77
C LEU A 20 -14.71 -10.02 1.60
N CYS A 21 -14.23 -10.84 0.66
CA CYS A 21 -14.82 -12.14 0.34
C CYS A 21 -13.87 -13.29 0.70
N PRO A 22 -14.05 -13.97 1.85
CA PRO A 22 -13.21 -15.09 2.27
C PRO A 22 -12.96 -16.20 1.25
N PRO A 23 -13.97 -16.63 0.47
CA PRO A 23 -13.73 -17.64 -0.56
C PRO A 23 -12.71 -17.19 -1.62
N LEU A 24 -12.70 -15.91 -2.01
CA LEU A 24 -11.84 -15.40 -3.08
C LEU A 24 -10.37 -15.40 -2.66
N TYR A 25 -10.04 -14.82 -1.49
CA TYR A 25 -8.65 -14.80 -1.04
C TYR A 25 -8.10 -16.19 -0.73
N ARG A 26 -8.96 -17.13 -0.30
CA ARG A 26 -8.57 -18.54 -0.08
C ARG A 26 -8.21 -19.25 -1.37
N VAL A 27 -8.97 -19.02 -2.45
CA VAL A 27 -8.64 -19.57 -3.79
C VAL A 27 -7.30 -19.06 -4.29
N LEU A 28 -6.91 -17.83 -3.93
CA LEU A 28 -5.62 -17.25 -4.26
C LEU A 28 -4.46 -17.76 -3.39
N GLY A 29 -4.74 -18.65 -2.43
CA GLY A 29 -3.75 -19.23 -1.54
C GLY A 29 -3.44 -18.39 -0.30
N LEU A 30 -4.25 -17.37 0.01
CA LEU A 30 -4.18 -16.67 1.30
C LEU A 30 -5.00 -17.41 2.35
N ASN A 31 -4.35 -17.75 3.45
CA ASN A 31 -4.98 -18.36 4.60
C ASN A 31 -5.01 -17.38 5.79
N ILE A 32 -6.04 -16.54 5.80
CA ILE A 32 -6.29 -15.61 6.90
C ILE A 32 -7.11 -16.34 7.97
N CYS A 33 -6.58 -16.43 9.19
CA CYS A 33 -7.10 -17.26 10.28
C CYS A 33 -8.58 -16.96 10.65
N ALA A 34 -8.99 -15.68 10.58
CA ALA A 34 -10.38 -15.29 10.81
C ALA A 34 -10.82 -14.19 9.82
N PRO A 35 -12.08 -14.20 9.33
CA PRO A 35 -12.59 -13.21 8.38
C PRO A 35 -12.42 -11.76 8.84
N ILE A 36 -12.54 -11.51 10.15
CA ILE A 36 -12.39 -10.17 10.72
C ILE A 36 -11.04 -9.52 10.40
N TRP A 37 -9.95 -10.31 10.34
CA TRP A 37 -8.63 -9.80 9.98
C TRP A 37 -8.58 -9.42 8.49
N GLY A 38 -9.18 -10.23 7.63
CA GLY A 38 -9.32 -9.91 6.20
C GLY A 38 -10.13 -8.62 5.99
N TRP A 39 -11.24 -8.46 6.72
CA TRP A 39 -12.07 -7.25 6.65
C TRP A 39 -11.39 -6.00 7.21
N LEU A 40 -10.61 -6.15 8.28
CA LEU A 40 -9.81 -5.06 8.83
C LEU A 40 -8.77 -4.56 7.80
N ILE A 41 -8.05 -5.50 7.17
CA ILE A 41 -7.09 -5.17 6.11
C ILE A 41 -7.82 -4.58 4.90
N ALA A 42 -8.99 -5.12 4.53
CA ALA A 42 -9.82 -4.60 3.45
C ALA A 42 -10.24 -3.14 3.70
N GLY A 43 -10.69 -2.82 4.91
CA GLY A 43 -11.06 -1.45 5.31
C GLY A 43 -9.87 -0.49 5.22
N PHE A 44 -8.71 -0.92 5.73
CA PHE A 44 -7.46 -0.14 5.63
C PHE A 44 -7.04 0.10 4.17
N LEU A 45 -7.08 -0.94 3.32
CA LEU A 45 -6.78 -0.82 1.89
C LEU A 45 -7.79 0.06 1.15
N GLY A 46 -9.07 0.00 1.53
CA GLY A 46 -10.11 0.87 0.98
C GLY A 46 -9.86 2.34 1.32
N PHE A 47 -9.49 2.63 2.57
CA PHE A 47 -9.11 3.99 2.98
C PHE A 47 -7.86 4.49 2.25
N THR A 48 -6.78 3.71 2.24
CA THR A 48 -5.53 4.11 1.55
C THR A 48 -5.73 4.26 0.04
N SER A 49 -6.58 3.43 -0.58
CA SER A 49 -7.01 3.60 -1.97
C SER A 49 -7.63 4.99 -2.21
N ALA A 50 -8.61 5.37 -1.40
CA ALA A 50 -9.24 6.69 -1.51
C ALA A 50 -8.23 7.82 -1.33
N VAL A 51 -7.34 7.72 -0.34
CA VAL A 51 -6.26 8.69 -0.10
C VAL A 51 -5.35 8.81 -1.32
N LEU A 52 -4.88 7.70 -1.89
CA LEU A 52 -3.97 7.70 -3.05
C LEU A 52 -4.64 8.28 -4.30
N ILE A 53 -5.89 7.89 -4.59
CA ILE A 53 -6.67 8.41 -5.72
C ILE A 53 -6.88 9.92 -5.57
N LEU A 54 -7.18 10.39 -4.36
CA LEU A 54 -7.32 11.82 -4.08
C LEU A 54 -5.97 12.55 -4.14
N ALA A 55 -4.89 11.97 -3.63
CA ALA A 55 -3.56 12.54 -3.68
C ALA A 55 -3.07 12.69 -5.12
N ALA A 56 -3.37 11.74 -6.01
CA ALA A 56 -2.99 11.80 -7.42
C ALA A 56 -3.58 13.02 -8.16
N ARG A 57 -4.74 13.55 -7.73
CA ARG A 57 -5.38 14.74 -8.34
C ARG A 57 -4.60 16.03 -8.09
N ASP A 58 -3.99 16.15 -6.91
CA ASP A 58 -3.13 17.28 -6.54
C ASP A 58 -1.92 16.79 -5.76
N LEU A 59 -1.02 16.13 -6.50
CA LEU A 59 0.12 15.43 -5.91
C LEU A 59 1.06 16.37 -5.17
N ARG A 60 1.22 17.62 -5.63
CA ARG A 60 2.17 18.56 -5.01
C ARG A 60 1.69 18.97 -3.62
N ARG A 61 0.39 19.23 -3.46
CA ARG A 61 -0.20 19.60 -2.14
C ARG A 61 -0.47 18.40 -1.23
N ARG A 62 -0.43 17.18 -1.76
CA ARG A 62 -0.78 15.94 -1.03
C ARG A 62 0.37 14.94 -1.00
N ALA A 63 1.59 15.39 -1.29
CA ALA A 63 2.78 14.55 -1.40
C ALA A 63 3.12 13.83 -0.10
N SER A 64 2.90 14.50 1.04
CA SER A 64 3.07 13.94 2.38
C SER A 64 2.24 12.66 2.58
N LEU A 65 0.98 12.66 2.15
CA LEU A 65 0.11 11.48 2.27
C LEU A 65 0.65 10.27 1.51
N VAL A 66 1.19 10.49 0.30
CA VAL A 66 1.78 9.42 -0.52
C VAL A 66 3.10 8.94 0.09
N TYR A 67 3.88 9.85 0.68
CA TYR A 67 5.12 9.51 1.36
C TYR A 67 4.88 8.67 2.62
N TRP A 68 3.85 9.00 3.41
CA TRP A 68 3.40 8.17 4.53
C TRP A 68 2.89 6.80 4.07
N GLU A 69 2.23 6.74 2.90
CA GLU A 69 1.83 5.48 2.31
C GLU A 69 3.03 4.59 1.95
N ALA A 70 4.15 5.19 1.49
CA ALA A 70 5.39 4.45 1.25
C ALA A 70 5.90 3.74 2.52
N LEU A 71 5.83 4.41 3.67
CA LEU A 71 6.21 3.82 4.96
C LEU A 71 5.26 2.69 5.36
N LEU A 72 3.96 2.86 5.17
CA LEU A 72 2.97 1.82 5.42
C LEU A 72 3.21 0.59 4.54
N ARG A 73 3.66 0.77 3.29
CA ARG A 73 4.06 -0.34 2.42
C ARG A 73 5.31 -1.06 2.89
N TYR A 74 6.28 -0.36 3.48
CA TYR A 74 7.42 -1.02 4.11
C TYR A 74 6.99 -1.86 5.31
N VAL A 75 6.07 -1.34 6.13
CA VAL A 75 5.48 -2.13 7.23
C VAL A 75 4.75 -3.35 6.66
N ALA A 76 3.94 -3.19 5.62
CA ALA A 76 3.25 -4.31 4.97
C ALA A 76 4.25 -5.36 4.45
N ALA A 77 5.32 -4.94 3.77
CA ALA A 77 6.37 -5.84 3.28
C ALA A 77 7.06 -6.60 4.42
N LEU A 78 7.43 -5.89 5.49
CA LEU A 78 8.07 -6.47 6.68
C LEU A 78 7.19 -7.48 7.41
N LEU A 79 5.86 -7.36 7.30
CA LEU A 79 4.91 -8.31 7.87
C LEU A 79 4.58 -9.46 6.92
N LEU A 80 4.28 -9.15 5.66
CA LEU A 80 3.80 -10.12 4.67
C LEU A 80 4.90 -11.06 4.18
N ILE A 81 6.12 -10.58 3.99
CA ILE A 81 7.23 -11.42 3.50
C ILE A 81 7.54 -12.54 4.50
N PRO A 82 7.81 -12.26 5.80
CA PRO A 82 8.03 -13.31 6.77
C PRO A 82 6.79 -14.17 7.02
N ALA A 83 5.59 -13.57 7.06
CA ALA A 83 4.35 -14.33 7.25
C ALA A 83 4.08 -15.32 6.10
N GLY A 84 4.49 -14.99 4.87
CA GLY A 84 4.39 -15.90 3.73
C GLY A 84 5.47 -16.99 3.71
N LEU A 85 6.71 -16.66 4.10
CA LEU A 85 7.85 -17.59 4.05
C LEU A 85 7.91 -18.54 5.26
N PHE A 86 7.53 -18.06 6.44
CA PHE A 86 7.73 -18.76 7.71
C PHE A 86 6.43 -18.94 8.51
N GLY A 87 5.33 -18.31 8.09
CA GLY A 87 4.04 -18.37 8.76
C GLY A 87 2.98 -19.14 7.96
N ASP A 88 1.77 -19.17 8.51
CA ASP A 88 0.64 -19.94 7.97
C ASP A 88 -0.28 -19.12 7.04
N ILE A 89 0.12 -17.90 6.64
CA ILE A 89 -0.70 -17.01 5.79
C ILE A 89 -0.70 -17.47 4.32
N GLY A 90 0.30 -18.25 3.91
CA GLY A 90 0.44 -18.78 2.56
C GLY A 90 1.48 -18.04 1.72
N LEU A 91 2.18 -18.80 0.86
CA LEU A 91 3.33 -18.31 0.09
C LEU A 91 3.02 -17.12 -0.83
N ILE A 92 1.75 -16.92 -1.22
CA ILE A 92 1.33 -15.78 -2.03
C ILE A 92 1.48 -14.44 -1.29
N ALA A 93 1.53 -14.43 0.05
CA ALA A 93 1.79 -13.23 0.81
C ALA A 93 3.21 -12.66 0.56
N THR A 94 4.18 -13.51 0.25
CA THR A 94 5.56 -13.09 -0.04
C THR A 94 5.65 -12.18 -1.28
N PRO A 95 5.17 -12.58 -2.48
CA PRO A 95 5.18 -11.69 -3.64
C PRO A 95 4.28 -10.47 -3.45
N MET A 96 3.20 -10.53 -2.66
CA MET A 96 2.41 -9.35 -2.30
C MET A 96 3.24 -8.34 -1.50
N GLY A 97 3.95 -8.79 -0.47
CA GLY A 97 4.85 -7.95 0.31
C GLY A 97 6.02 -7.40 -0.49
N LEU A 98 6.57 -8.18 -1.44
CA LEU A 98 7.58 -7.67 -2.38
C LEU A 98 7.02 -6.60 -3.32
N GLY A 99 5.76 -6.76 -3.76
CA GLY A 99 5.05 -5.74 -4.53
C GLY A 99 4.87 -4.44 -3.74
N ASP A 100 4.47 -4.53 -2.47
CA ASP A 100 4.39 -3.38 -1.58
C ASP A 100 5.75 -2.69 -1.39
N LEU A 101 6.82 -3.47 -1.17
CA LEU A 101 8.17 -2.94 -1.07
C LEU A 101 8.58 -2.18 -2.35
N ALA A 102 8.31 -2.75 -3.53
CA ALA A 102 8.63 -2.11 -4.81
C ALA A 102 7.87 -0.79 -4.99
N ILE A 103 6.57 -0.76 -4.69
CA ILE A 103 5.77 0.48 -4.78
C ILE A 103 6.25 1.51 -3.75
N GLY A 104 6.54 1.08 -2.52
CA GLY A 104 7.08 1.93 -1.46
C GLY A 104 8.41 2.57 -1.85
N LEU A 105 9.32 1.82 -2.46
CA LEU A 105 10.60 2.35 -2.98
C LEU A 105 10.38 3.38 -4.10
N VAL A 106 9.47 3.10 -5.04
CA VAL A 106 9.12 4.05 -6.10
C VAL A 106 8.58 5.35 -5.51
N TYR A 107 7.73 5.29 -4.49
CA TYR A 107 7.25 6.48 -3.82
C TYR A 107 8.35 7.23 -3.07
N MET A 108 9.10 6.52 -2.23
CA MET A 108 10.15 7.07 -1.37
C MET A 108 11.18 7.86 -2.16
N PHE A 109 11.63 7.35 -3.31
CA PHE A 109 12.65 8.01 -4.13
C PHE A 109 12.06 8.84 -5.28
N GLY A 110 10.91 8.44 -5.82
CA GLY A 110 10.28 9.11 -6.95
C GLY A 110 9.60 10.42 -6.57
N LEU A 111 8.94 10.51 -5.40
CA LEU A 111 8.27 11.75 -4.98
C LEU A 111 9.24 12.91 -4.73
N PRO A 112 10.28 12.77 -3.89
CA PRO A 112 11.26 13.84 -3.67
C PRO A 112 11.88 14.31 -4.98
N LYS A 113 12.25 13.37 -5.85
CA LYS A 113 12.90 13.64 -7.13
C LYS A 113 11.98 14.39 -8.10
N GLU A 114 10.71 14.02 -8.20
CA GLU A 114 9.77 14.69 -9.13
C GLU A 114 9.35 16.07 -8.63
N LEU A 115 9.16 16.22 -7.31
CA LEU A 115 8.64 17.46 -6.73
C LEU A 115 9.73 18.44 -6.29
N GLY A 116 10.99 18.01 -6.21
CA GLY A 116 12.09 18.82 -5.68
C GLY A 116 11.97 19.08 -4.17
N ILE A 117 11.23 18.24 -3.44
CA ILE A 117 10.92 18.39 -2.01
C ILE A 117 11.77 17.39 -1.21
N SER A 118 12.35 17.81 -0.08
CA SER A 118 13.15 16.92 0.76
C SER A 118 12.30 15.86 1.48
N HIS A 119 12.92 14.72 1.82
CA HIS A 119 12.29 13.66 2.62
C HIS A 119 11.72 14.19 3.95
N HIS A 120 12.45 15.06 4.64
CA HIS A 120 12.00 15.67 5.89
C HIS A 120 10.77 16.56 5.70
N ALA A 121 10.74 17.35 4.62
CA ALA A 121 9.59 18.18 4.27
C ALA A 121 8.35 17.32 3.97
N LEU A 122 8.51 16.20 3.25
CA LEU A 122 7.42 15.25 3.00
C LEU A 122 6.93 14.57 4.29
N LEU A 123 7.84 14.18 5.18
CA LEU A 123 7.48 13.55 6.47
C LEU A 123 6.68 14.49 7.38
N CYS A 124 7.10 15.76 7.45
CA CYS A 124 6.52 16.77 8.35
C CYS A 124 5.45 17.65 7.70
N ASP A 125 4.96 17.28 6.51
CA ASP A 125 3.95 18.04 5.74
C ASP A 125 4.31 19.52 5.51
N ARG A 126 5.60 19.81 5.28
CA ARG A 126 6.11 21.16 4.97
C ARG A 126 6.28 21.31 3.45
N LEU A 127 5.17 21.46 2.73
CA LEU A 127 5.13 21.42 1.26
C LEU A 127 5.27 22.79 0.57
N GLU A 128 5.85 23.77 1.26
CA GLU A 128 6.07 25.15 0.78
C GLU A 128 7.18 25.24 -0.29
#